data_AF-A0A350J8A0-F1
#
_entry.id   AF-A0A350J8A0-F1
#
_cell.length_a   1.000
_cell.length_b   1.000
_cell.length_c   1.000
_cell.angle_alpha   90.00
_cell.angle_beta   90.00
_cell.angle_gamma   90.00
#
_symmetry.space_group_name_H-M   'P 1'
#
loop_
_entity.id
_entity.type
_entity.pdbx_description
1 polymer ?
#
loop_
_entity_poly.entity_id
_entity_poly.type
_entity_poly.pdbx_seq_one_letter_code
_entity_poly.pdbx_strand_id
1 'polypeptide(L)'
;MRNKYVLLLILQLIVLGCLGGCLHIGEVQKQTGYHEPIKELEEYVLPSMGEYIAFREPKVDDDSQTVYIRTVFLTDYIDDDQLKEQYSPLLVMEDTRCLINEYMSGDDFYQGYKIVVSFAERTGDYYEGYGEVRNYSYSQGNIKDSLCVVDYNRLLDSKTVDSINCSGIKQINLSDFSEDEVEEILSIIAQLPDLEVVLLDEQLEDELEQSSVELKLDLIFV
;
A
#
# COMPACT_ATOMS: atom_id res chain seq x y z
N MET A 1 -1.66 -46.87 41.67
CA MET A 1 -0.60 -45.84 41.55
C MET A 1 -0.19 -45.52 40.11
N ARG A 2 -0.42 -46.40 39.11
CA ARG A 2 0.01 -46.20 37.71
C ARG A 2 -0.71 -45.08 36.94
N ASN A 3 -1.98 -44.78 37.26
CA ASN A 3 -2.79 -43.79 36.53
C ASN A 3 -2.44 -42.32 36.83
N LYS A 4 -1.85 -42.01 37.99
CA LYS A 4 -1.49 -40.62 38.34
C LYS A 4 -0.30 -40.12 37.51
N TYR A 5 0.63 -41.00 37.18
CA TYR A 5 1.81 -40.67 36.38
C TYR A 5 1.49 -40.49 34.89
N VAL A 6 0.54 -41.28 34.36
CA VAL A 6 0.07 -41.14 32.97
C VAL A 6 -0.64 -39.80 32.76
N LEU A 7 -1.46 -39.37 33.73
CA LEU A 7 -2.15 -38.08 33.65
C LEU A 7 -1.17 -36.90 33.70
N LEU A 8 -0.11 -37.00 34.53
CA LEU A 8 0.92 -35.97 34.64
C LEU A 8 1.75 -35.83 33.34
N LEU A 9 2.06 -36.96 32.70
CA LEU A 9 2.77 -37.01 31.42
C LEU A 9 1.96 -36.38 30.29
N ILE A 10 0.65 -36.64 30.24
CA ILE A 10 -0.25 -36.02 29.26
C ILE A 10 -0.35 -34.51 29.50
N LEU A 11 -0.42 -34.07 30.77
CA LEU A 11 -0.46 -32.65 31.10
C LEU A 11 0.85 -31.93 30.69
N GLN A 12 2.00 -32.56 30.90
CA GLN A 12 3.29 -32.01 30.48
C GLN A 12 3.43 -31.95 28.96
N LEU A 13 2.93 -32.94 28.22
CA LEU A 13 2.90 -32.93 26.75
C LEU A 13 1.98 -31.85 26.18
N ILE A 14 0.84 -31.56 26.83
CA ILE A 14 -0.05 -30.46 26.44
C ILE A 14 0.62 -29.10 26.72
N VAL A 15 1.26 -28.92 27.87
CA VAL A 15 1.98 -27.68 28.19
C VAL A 15 3.19 -27.46 27.27
N LEU A 16 3.94 -28.52 26.93
CA LEU A 16 5.01 -28.43 25.92
C LEU A 16 4.47 -28.19 24.49
N GLY A 17 3.31 -28.76 24.15
CA GLY A 17 2.65 -28.54 22.86
C GLY A 17 2.10 -27.13 22.69
N CYS A 18 1.62 -26.50 23.77
CA CYS A 18 1.16 -25.11 23.78
C CYS A 18 2.30 -24.08 23.73
N LEU A 19 3.53 -24.47 24.07
CA LEU A 19 4.72 -23.59 24.02
C LEU A 19 5.52 -23.74 22.72
N GLY A 20 5.27 -24.78 21.93
CA GLY A 20 6.06 -25.16 20.75
C GLY A 20 5.51 -24.71 19.40
N GLY A 21 4.53 -23.79 19.40
CA GLY A 21 3.84 -23.34 18.20
C GLY A 21 3.74 -21.82 18.07
N CYS A 22 4.71 -21.06 18.59
CA CYS A 22 4.94 -19.74 18.01
C CYS A 22 5.54 -19.99 16.63
N LEU A 23 4.68 -20.00 15.60
CA LEU A 23 5.12 -19.67 14.25
C LEU A 23 5.86 -18.34 14.40
N HIS A 24 7.18 -18.38 14.32
CA HIS A 24 8.01 -17.18 14.30
C HIS A 24 7.77 -16.57 12.92
N ILE A 25 6.64 -15.87 12.79
CA ILE A 25 6.37 -14.97 11.67
C ILE A 25 7.55 -14.01 11.71
N GLY A 26 8.38 -14.03 10.68
CA GLY A 26 9.64 -13.29 10.73
C GLY A 26 9.37 -11.81 10.87
N GLU A 27 9.59 -11.26 12.06
CA GLU A 27 9.26 -9.88 12.40
C GLU A 27 9.91 -8.91 11.41
N VAL A 28 9.13 -7.93 10.96
CA VAL A 28 9.65 -6.77 10.22
C VAL A 28 9.99 -5.71 11.26
N GLN A 29 11.28 -5.58 11.52
CA GLN A 29 11.82 -4.62 12.48
C GLN A 29 12.17 -3.28 11.82
N LYS A 30 12.28 -2.25 12.66
CA LYS A 30 12.75 -0.93 12.25
C LYS A 30 14.05 -1.03 11.45
N GLN A 31 14.11 -0.26 10.38
CA GLN A 31 15.29 -0.18 9.52
C GLN A 31 16.44 0.51 10.27
N THR A 32 17.61 -0.14 10.29
CA THR A 32 18.81 0.36 11.01
C THR A 32 19.95 0.76 10.08
N GLY A 33 19.82 0.50 8.78
CA GLY A 33 20.77 0.90 7.75
C GLY A 33 20.02 1.27 6.48
N TYR A 34 20.70 1.92 5.55
CA TYR A 34 20.11 2.40 4.31
C TYR A 34 20.56 1.55 3.11
N HIS A 35 19.70 1.45 2.09
CA HIS A 35 20.00 0.74 0.86
C HIS A 35 20.61 1.72 -0.14
N GLU A 36 21.85 1.45 -0.58
CA GLU A 36 22.65 2.39 -1.40
C GLU A 36 21.92 2.99 -2.62
N PRO A 37 21.12 2.25 -3.42
CA PRO A 37 20.47 2.83 -4.60
C PRO A 37 19.40 3.89 -4.29
N ILE A 38 18.83 3.89 -3.07
CA ILE A 38 17.77 4.82 -2.65
C ILE A 38 18.07 5.48 -1.30
N LYS A 39 19.34 5.48 -0.88
CA LYS A 39 19.74 5.89 0.46
C LYS A 39 19.28 7.32 0.81
N GLU A 40 19.47 8.27 -0.08
CA GLU A 40 19.09 9.67 0.15
C GLU A 40 17.57 9.84 0.31
N LEU A 41 16.79 9.07 -0.48
CA LEU A 41 15.33 8.99 -0.34
C LEU A 41 14.95 8.42 1.04
N GLU A 42 15.59 7.32 1.46
CA GLU A 42 15.30 6.70 2.76
C GLU A 42 15.69 7.61 3.93
N GLU A 43 16.81 8.32 3.83
CA GLU A 43 17.25 9.34 4.77
C GLU A 43 16.25 10.50 4.87
N TYR A 44 15.54 10.82 3.78
CA TYR A 44 14.47 11.83 3.76
C TYR A 44 13.16 11.31 4.38
N VAL A 45 12.74 10.09 4.05
CA VAL A 45 11.42 9.55 4.41
C VAL A 45 11.37 8.94 5.81
N LEU A 46 12.38 8.15 6.20
CA LEU A 46 12.38 7.39 7.45
C LEU A 46 12.38 8.23 8.74
N PRO A 47 12.88 9.47 8.80
CA PRO A 47 12.70 10.32 9.98
C PRO A 47 11.23 10.55 10.34
N SER A 48 10.34 10.58 9.36
CA SER A 48 8.90 10.76 9.56
C SER A 48 8.16 9.43 9.62
N MET A 49 8.52 8.47 8.77
CA MET A 49 7.74 7.24 8.55
C MET A 49 8.37 5.97 9.14
N GLY A 50 9.59 6.03 9.68
CA GLY A 50 10.35 4.86 10.15
C GLY A 50 9.79 4.16 11.40
N GLU A 51 8.76 4.72 12.03
CA GLU A 51 7.97 4.07 13.09
C GLU A 51 6.88 3.15 12.53
N TYR A 52 6.55 3.27 11.23
CA TYR A 52 5.45 2.56 10.59
C TYR A 52 5.94 1.59 9.50
N ILE A 53 7.01 1.96 8.80
CA ILE A 53 7.52 1.22 7.64
C ILE A 53 9.02 0.97 7.71
N ALA A 54 9.45 -0.03 6.94
CA ALA A 54 10.83 -0.19 6.48
C ALA A 54 10.84 -0.37 4.97
N PHE A 55 11.92 0.07 4.32
CA PHE A 55 12.16 -0.23 2.92
C PHE A 55 12.84 -1.60 2.79
N ARG A 56 12.63 -2.23 1.65
CA ARG A 56 13.45 -3.37 1.18
C ARG A 56 14.38 -2.87 0.08
N GLU A 57 15.48 -3.61 -0.10
CA GLU A 57 16.40 -3.38 -1.21
C GLU A 57 15.64 -3.14 -2.52
N PRO A 58 15.81 -1.98 -3.17
CA PRO A 58 15.10 -1.67 -4.39
C PRO A 58 15.59 -2.55 -5.53
N LYS A 59 14.71 -2.79 -6.51
CA LYS A 59 15.08 -3.42 -7.77
C LYS A 59 15.12 -2.36 -8.85
N VAL A 60 16.29 -2.16 -9.43
CA VAL A 60 16.49 -1.24 -10.55
C VAL A 60 16.69 -2.09 -11.81
N ASP A 61 15.81 -1.90 -12.78
CA ASP A 61 15.88 -2.53 -14.10
C ASP A 61 16.16 -1.43 -15.14
N ASP A 62 17.42 -1.34 -15.57
CA ASP A 62 17.86 -0.36 -16.55
C ASP A 62 17.35 -0.65 -17.97
N ASP A 63 17.02 -1.91 -18.29
CA ASP A 63 16.53 -2.30 -19.62
C ASP A 63 15.10 -1.78 -19.83
N SER A 64 14.26 -1.89 -18.80
CA SER A 64 12.88 -1.37 -18.83
C SER A 64 12.75 0.05 -18.26
N GLN A 65 13.86 0.64 -17.79
CA GLN A 65 13.91 1.90 -17.06
C GLN A 65 12.90 1.93 -15.90
N THR A 66 12.90 0.88 -15.08
CA THR A 66 11.95 0.73 -13.97
C THR A 66 12.66 0.60 -12.63
N VAL A 67 12.21 1.37 -11.63
CA VAL A 67 12.60 1.26 -10.23
C VAL A 67 11.43 0.71 -9.44
N TYR A 68 11.64 -0.46 -8.83
CA TYR A 68 10.69 -1.08 -7.91
C TYR A 68 11.18 -0.91 -6.48
N ILE A 69 10.43 -0.13 -5.69
CA ILE A 69 10.66 0.08 -4.27
C ILE A 69 9.58 -0.67 -3.51
N ARG A 70 9.99 -1.58 -2.62
CA ARG A 70 9.05 -2.27 -1.72
C ARG A 70 9.15 -1.67 -0.34
N THR A 71 8.04 -1.13 0.12
CA THR A 71 7.82 -0.66 1.48
C THR A 71 7.06 -1.74 2.24
N VAL A 72 7.50 -2.06 3.45
CA VAL A 72 6.87 -3.04 4.31
C VAL A 72 6.46 -2.41 5.63
N PHE A 73 5.24 -2.67 6.08
CA PHE A 73 4.83 -2.24 7.42
C PHE A 73 5.58 -3.00 8.50
N LEU A 74 5.93 -2.30 9.57
CA LEU A 74 6.59 -2.90 10.73
C LEU A 74 5.62 -3.79 11.49
N THR A 75 6.12 -4.91 12.01
CA THR A 75 5.29 -5.84 12.81
C THR A 75 4.73 -5.14 14.05
N ASP A 76 5.56 -4.37 14.76
CA ASP A 76 5.12 -3.62 15.95
C ASP A 76 3.99 -2.61 15.66
N TYR A 77 3.97 -2.03 14.45
CA TYR A 77 2.90 -1.13 14.03
C TYR A 77 1.63 -1.88 13.66
N ILE A 78 1.77 -2.94 12.87
CA ILE A 78 0.64 -3.76 12.41
C ILE A 78 -0.06 -4.47 13.57
N ASP A 79 0.69 -4.92 14.57
CA ASP A 79 0.15 -5.62 15.74
C ASP A 79 -0.48 -4.66 16.78
N ASP A 80 -0.30 -3.33 16.62
CA ASP A 80 -0.86 -2.33 17.52
C ASP A 80 -2.13 -1.69 16.94
N ASP A 81 -3.29 -2.18 17.39
CA ASP A 81 -4.59 -1.67 16.99
C ASP A 81 -4.81 -0.19 17.35
N GLN A 82 -4.21 0.30 18.43
CA GLN A 82 -4.33 1.72 18.80
C GLN A 82 -3.54 2.61 17.86
N LEU A 83 -2.35 2.17 17.44
CA LEU A 83 -1.56 2.89 16.44
C LEU A 83 -2.25 2.88 15.07
N LYS A 84 -2.81 1.74 14.64
CA LYS A 84 -3.55 1.67 13.38
C LYS A 84 -4.82 2.52 13.38
N GLU A 85 -5.51 2.65 14.52
CA GLU A 85 -6.68 3.51 14.64
C GLU A 85 -6.30 5.01 14.58
N GLN A 86 -5.16 5.38 15.17
CA GLN A 86 -4.66 6.75 15.15
C GLN A 86 -4.05 7.14 13.80
N TYR A 87 -3.40 6.18 13.15
CA TYR A 87 -2.66 6.39 11.93
C TYR A 87 -2.76 5.14 11.05
N SER A 88 -3.78 5.11 10.22
CA SER A 88 -4.15 3.94 9.42
C SER A 88 -3.08 3.62 8.37
N PRO A 89 -3.02 2.36 7.88
CA PRO A 89 -2.09 1.99 6.83
C PRO A 89 -2.21 2.86 5.57
N LEU A 90 -3.42 3.33 5.24
CA LEU A 90 -3.66 4.25 4.13
C LEU A 90 -3.08 5.65 4.37
N LEU A 91 -3.16 6.17 5.61
CA LEU A 91 -2.48 7.42 5.97
C LEU A 91 -0.97 7.28 5.84
N VAL A 92 -0.39 6.18 6.32
CA VAL A 92 1.03 5.90 6.17
C VAL A 92 1.43 5.85 4.70
N MET A 93 0.64 5.18 3.85
CA MET A 93 0.87 5.12 2.40
C MET A 93 0.89 6.51 1.77
N GLU A 94 -0.12 7.34 2.07
CA GLU A 94 -0.27 8.65 1.47
C GLU A 94 0.76 9.67 1.95
N ASP A 95 1.08 9.69 3.23
CA ASP A 95 2.13 10.57 3.75
C ASP A 95 3.50 10.13 3.24
N THR A 96 3.73 8.82 3.08
CA THR A 96 4.92 8.30 2.41
C THR A 96 4.97 8.75 0.95
N ARG A 97 3.87 8.65 0.19
CA ARG A 97 3.77 9.14 -1.20
C ARG A 97 4.09 10.63 -1.29
N CYS A 98 3.54 11.43 -0.38
CA CYS A 98 3.79 12.87 -0.31
C CYS A 98 5.27 13.18 -0.07
N LEU A 99 5.91 12.54 0.91
CA LEU A 99 7.34 12.72 1.19
C LEU A 99 8.22 12.32 0.00
N ILE A 100 7.90 11.21 -0.68
CA ILE A 100 8.64 10.80 -1.88
C ILE A 100 8.45 11.83 -3.01
N ASN A 101 7.24 12.36 -3.21
CA ASN A 101 6.99 13.40 -4.20
C ASN A 101 7.73 14.71 -3.88
N GLU A 102 7.78 15.12 -2.61
CA GLU A 102 8.57 16.27 -2.17
C GLU A 102 10.06 16.08 -2.50
N TYR A 103 10.60 14.89 -2.19
CA TYR A 103 11.97 14.53 -2.51
C TYR A 103 12.24 14.59 -4.03
N MET A 104 11.38 13.94 -4.84
CA MET A 104 11.47 13.92 -6.30
C MET A 104 11.35 15.30 -6.94
N SER A 105 10.69 16.27 -6.28
CA SER A 105 10.55 17.63 -6.81
C SER A 105 11.84 18.45 -6.76
N GLY A 106 12.78 18.06 -5.89
CA GLY A 106 14.03 18.78 -5.63
C GLY A 106 15.29 18.08 -6.14
N ASP A 107 15.17 16.84 -6.64
CA ASP A 107 16.29 15.97 -7.01
C ASP A 107 16.03 15.28 -8.37
N ASP A 108 17.09 14.95 -9.11
CA ASP A 108 17.02 14.22 -10.39
C ASP A 108 16.78 12.71 -10.19
N PHE A 109 16.12 12.33 -9.08
CA PHE A 109 15.93 10.96 -8.62
C PHE A 109 15.31 10.09 -9.71
N TYR A 110 16.15 9.25 -10.34
CA TYR A 110 15.78 8.37 -11.44
C TYR A 110 14.93 9.08 -12.52
N GLN A 111 15.32 10.30 -12.90
CA GLN A 111 14.61 11.08 -13.92
C GLN A 111 14.39 10.25 -15.20
N GLY A 112 13.13 10.18 -15.65
CA GLY A 112 12.75 9.40 -16.83
C GLY A 112 12.57 7.89 -16.60
N TYR A 113 12.75 7.38 -15.37
CA TYR A 113 12.37 6.02 -15.03
C TYR A 113 10.89 5.95 -14.61
N LYS A 114 10.33 4.77 -14.82
CA LYS A 114 9.09 4.31 -14.19
C LYS A 114 9.39 3.94 -12.75
N ILE A 115 8.70 4.55 -11.81
CA ILE A 115 8.87 4.30 -10.37
C ILE A 115 7.58 3.67 -9.87
N VAL A 116 7.73 2.53 -9.19
CA VAL A 116 6.65 1.85 -8.45
C VAL A 116 7.08 1.74 -6.99
N VAL A 117 6.23 2.21 -6.09
CA VAL A 117 6.39 1.99 -4.65
C VAL A 117 5.21 1.12 -4.19
N SER A 118 5.51 -0.12 -3.83
CA SER A 118 4.50 -1.07 -3.33
C SER A 118 4.51 -1.12 -1.81
N PHE A 119 3.34 -1.13 -1.18
CA PHE A 119 3.17 -1.26 0.26
C PHE A 119 2.62 -2.63 0.61
N ALA A 120 3.22 -3.29 1.59
CA ALA A 120 2.81 -4.62 1.99
C ALA A 120 3.01 -4.89 3.48
N GLU A 121 2.20 -5.76 4.02
CA GLU A 121 2.42 -6.40 5.32
C GLU A 121 3.05 -7.78 5.10
N ARG A 122 3.83 -8.24 6.08
CA ARG A 122 4.34 -9.61 6.06
C ARG A 122 3.38 -10.54 6.79
N THR A 123 2.73 -11.42 6.04
CA THR A 123 1.81 -12.44 6.58
C THR A 123 2.50 -13.81 6.49
N GLY A 124 3.23 -14.20 7.55
CA GLY A 124 4.01 -15.43 7.57
C GLY A 124 5.22 -15.40 6.62
N ASP A 125 5.18 -16.28 5.60
CA ASP A 125 6.24 -16.42 4.60
C ASP A 125 5.98 -15.61 3.32
N TYR A 126 4.82 -14.95 3.22
CA TYR A 126 4.44 -14.11 2.08
C TYR A 126 4.19 -12.66 2.50
N TYR A 127 4.01 -11.81 1.50
CA TYR A 127 3.67 -10.40 1.68
C TYR A 127 2.27 -10.17 1.10
N GLU A 128 1.41 -9.54 1.90
CA GLU A 128 0.06 -9.14 1.50
C GLU A 128 0.09 -7.65 1.13
N GLY A 129 -0.37 -7.32 -0.08
CA GLY A 129 -0.27 -5.97 -0.63
C GLY A 129 -1.38 -5.08 -0.09
N TYR A 130 -1.01 -3.92 0.47
CA TYR A 130 -1.95 -2.85 0.83
C TYR A 130 -2.22 -1.91 -0.33
N GLY A 131 -1.30 -1.82 -1.28
CA GLY A 131 -1.47 -1.03 -2.50
C GLY A 131 -0.16 -0.59 -3.10
N GLU A 132 -0.24 0.28 -4.09
CA GLU A 132 0.90 0.80 -4.82
C GLU A 132 0.68 2.25 -5.27
N VAL A 133 1.79 2.98 -5.38
CA VAL A 133 1.82 4.32 -5.95
C VAL A 133 2.88 4.37 -7.05
N ARG A 134 2.56 5.06 -8.14
CA ARG A 134 3.35 5.04 -9.37
C ARG A 134 3.43 6.42 -10.02
N ASN A 135 4.53 6.66 -10.71
CA ASN A 135 4.67 7.84 -11.57
C ASN A 135 4.26 7.57 -13.02
N TYR A 136 3.64 6.43 -13.31
CA TYR A 136 3.21 6.09 -14.66
C TYR A 136 1.93 5.26 -14.63
N SER A 137 1.22 5.31 -15.75
CA SER A 137 0.00 4.55 -15.98
C SER A 137 0.30 3.28 -16.79
N TYR A 138 -0.24 2.13 -16.38
CA TYR A 138 -0.15 0.90 -17.18
C TYR A 138 -0.97 0.99 -18.47
N SER A 139 -2.10 1.72 -18.44
CA SER A 139 -3.00 1.86 -19.59
C SER A 139 -2.52 2.95 -20.56
N GLN A 140 -1.96 4.05 -20.07
CA GLN A 140 -1.54 5.17 -20.91
C GLN A 140 -0.02 5.21 -21.20
N GLY A 141 0.80 4.49 -20.43
CA GLY A 141 2.24 4.35 -20.64
C GLY A 141 3.11 5.60 -20.39
N ASN A 142 2.50 6.74 -20.10
CA ASN A 142 3.20 8.01 -19.89
C ASN A 142 3.83 8.10 -18.50
N ILE A 143 5.13 8.43 -18.45
CA ILE A 143 5.86 8.76 -17.22
C ILE A 143 5.52 10.19 -16.81
N LYS A 144 5.35 10.41 -15.51
CA LYS A 144 5.01 11.65 -14.83
C LYS A 144 6.14 11.98 -13.85
N ASP A 145 6.24 13.25 -13.47
CA ASP A 145 7.31 13.72 -12.57
C ASP A 145 7.02 13.45 -11.08
N SER A 146 5.89 12.80 -10.78
CA SER A 146 5.43 12.51 -9.41
C SER A 146 4.69 11.18 -9.36
N LEU A 147 4.67 10.54 -8.19
CA LEU A 147 3.80 9.44 -7.83
C LEU A 147 2.34 9.93 -7.73
N CYS A 148 1.64 9.94 -8.86
CA CYS A 148 0.29 10.46 -9.03
C CYS A 148 -0.74 9.40 -9.48
N VAL A 149 -0.30 8.17 -9.71
CA VAL A 149 -1.17 7.02 -9.99
C VAL A 149 -1.19 6.16 -8.72
N VAL A 150 -2.38 5.88 -8.20
CA VAL A 150 -2.54 5.15 -6.93
C VAL A 150 -3.47 3.94 -7.08
N ASP A 151 -3.18 2.90 -6.32
CA ASP A 151 -4.02 1.72 -6.12
C ASP A 151 -3.99 1.36 -4.63
N TYR A 152 -5.15 1.28 -4.01
CA TYR A 152 -5.29 0.99 -2.57
C TYR A 152 -5.83 -0.42 -2.29
N ASN A 153 -5.83 -1.34 -3.26
CA ASN A 153 -6.22 -2.75 -3.09
C ASN A 153 -7.51 -2.94 -2.25
N ARG A 154 -8.60 -2.22 -2.57
CA ARG A 154 -9.91 -2.23 -1.85
C ARG A 154 -9.95 -1.65 -0.45
N LEU A 155 -8.86 -1.11 0.07
CA LEU A 155 -8.85 -0.49 1.40
C LEU A 155 -9.51 0.89 1.40
N LEU A 156 -9.61 1.53 0.23
CA LEU A 156 -10.18 2.87 0.12
C LEU A 156 -11.70 2.82 0.12
N ASP A 157 -12.30 3.62 1.02
CA ASP A 157 -13.70 4.00 0.98
C ASP A 157 -13.82 5.53 1.06
N SER A 158 -14.99 6.05 0.74
CA SER A 158 -15.35 7.47 0.71
C SER A 158 -15.15 8.17 2.05
N LYS A 159 -15.24 7.46 3.18
CA LYS A 159 -14.97 8.04 4.51
C LYS A 159 -13.48 8.16 4.76
N THR A 160 -12.70 7.24 4.21
CA THR A 160 -11.25 7.21 4.35
C THR A 160 -10.59 8.23 3.44
N VAL A 161 -11.20 8.55 2.29
CA VAL A 161 -10.76 9.66 1.42
C VAL A 161 -10.68 10.98 2.19
N ASP A 162 -11.68 11.29 3.03
CA ASP A 162 -11.67 12.50 3.88
C ASP A 162 -10.48 12.57 4.87
N SER A 163 -9.86 11.43 5.18
CA SER A 163 -8.77 11.36 6.14
C SER A 163 -7.39 11.52 5.50
N ILE A 164 -7.23 11.19 4.22
CA ILE A 164 -5.93 11.13 3.55
C ILE A 164 -5.69 12.37 2.66
N ASN A 165 -4.42 12.65 2.36
CA ASN A 165 -4.07 13.74 1.44
C ASN A 165 -4.22 13.31 -0.03
N CYS A 166 -5.37 13.58 -0.64
CA CYS A 166 -5.62 13.25 -2.04
C CYS A 166 -4.97 14.19 -3.07
N SER A 167 -4.26 15.24 -2.63
CA SER A 167 -3.67 16.21 -3.55
C SER A 167 -2.64 15.56 -4.47
N GLY A 168 -2.68 15.91 -5.75
CA GLY A 168 -1.78 15.39 -6.78
C GLY A 168 -2.09 13.96 -7.24
N ILE A 169 -3.15 13.32 -6.75
CA ILE A 169 -3.64 12.04 -7.31
C ILE A 169 -4.36 12.34 -8.62
N LYS A 170 -3.80 11.86 -9.73
CA LYS A 170 -4.32 12.07 -11.09
C LYS A 170 -4.96 10.81 -11.67
N GLN A 171 -4.58 9.64 -11.16
CA GLN A 171 -5.17 8.38 -11.57
C GLN A 171 -5.36 7.48 -10.36
N ILE A 172 -6.52 6.81 -10.30
CA ILE A 172 -6.83 5.82 -9.27
C ILE A 172 -7.34 4.52 -9.90
N ASN A 173 -6.98 3.39 -9.31
CA ASN A 173 -7.60 2.11 -9.61
C ASN A 173 -8.76 1.83 -8.65
N LEU A 174 -9.96 1.65 -9.20
CA LEU A 174 -11.18 1.25 -8.50
C LEU A 174 -11.80 0.00 -9.15
N SER A 175 -11.01 -0.79 -9.89
CA SER A 175 -11.50 -2.00 -10.58
C SER A 175 -12.01 -3.07 -9.63
N ASP A 176 -11.66 -3.02 -8.36
CA ASP A 176 -12.08 -4.06 -7.43
C ASP A 176 -13.50 -3.85 -6.86
N PHE A 177 -14.16 -2.72 -7.14
CA PHE A 177 -15.54 -2.45 -6.70
C PHE A 177 -16.56 -3.25 -7.52
N SER A 178 -17.66 -3.66 -6.89
CA SER A 178 -18.75 -4.35 -7.59
C SER A 178 -19.85 -3.40 -8.08
N GLU A 179 -20.71 -3.89 -8.97
CA GLU A 179 -21.83 -3.16 -9.59
C GLU A 179 -22.79 -2.49 -8.57
N ASP A 180 -22.93 -3.06 -7.37
CA ASP A 180 -23.75 -2.50 -6.30
C ASP A 180 -23.08 -1.37 -5.50
N GLU A 181 -21.82 -1.07 -5.79
CA GLU A 181 -21.01 -0.06 -5.10
C GLU A 181 -20.80 1.23 -5.94
N VAL A 182 -21.57 1.43 -7.00
CA VAL A 182 -21.44 2.60 -7.89
C VAL A 182 -21.56 3.94 -7.15
N GLU A 183 -22.45 4.04 -6.16
CA GLU A 183 -22.56 5.26 -5.35
C GLU A 183 -21.29 5.56 -4.55
N GLU A 184 -20.59 4.51 -4.10
CA GLU A 184 -19.34 4.62 -3.37
C GLU A 184 -18.22 5.10 -4.29
N ILE A 185 -18.12 4.51 -5.50
CA ILE A 185 -17.18 4.93 -6.54
C ILE A 185 -17.36 6.43 -6.86
N LEU A 186 -18.61 6.85 -7.11
CA LEU A 186 -18.91 8.25 -7.42
C LEU A 186 -18.56 9.18 -6.25
N SER A 187 -18.79 8.74 -5.01
CA SER A 187 -18.44 9.48 -3.79
C SER A 187 -16.92 9.64 -3.65
N ILE A 188 -16.15 8.60 -3.93
CA ILE A 188 -14.67 8.66 -3.96
C ILE A 188 -14.23 9.64 -5.04
N ILE A 189 -14.69 9.48 -6.28
CA ILE A 189 -14.32 10.34 -7.42
C ILE A 189 -14.57 11.82 -7.12
N ALA A 190 -15.71 12.15 -6.52
CA ALA A 190 -16.07 13.54 -6.20
C ALA A 190 -15.14 14.20 -5.17
N GLN A 191 -14.43 13.41 -4.38
CA GLN A 191 -13.54 13.88 -3.33
C GLN A 191 -12.08 14.02 -3.78
N LEU A 192 -11.69 13.50 -4.95
CA LEU A 192 -10.33 13.64 -5.49
C LEU A 192 -10.25 14.84 -6.46
N PRO A 193 -9.66 15.98 -6.04
CA PRO A 193 -9.77 17.24 -6.80
C PRO A 193 -8.93 17.28 -8.08
N ASP A 194 -7.83 16.53 -8.14
CA ASP A 194 -6.87 16.52 -9.25
C ASP A 194 -7.03 15.31 -10.18
N LEU A 195 -8.09 14.52 -9.96
CA LEU A 195 -8.31 13.28 -10.69
C LEU A 195 -8.51 13.56 -12.18
N GLU A 196 -7.88 12.75 -13.03
CA GLU A 196 -7.97 12.82 -14.49
C GLU A 196 -8.47 11.48 -15.06
N VAL A 197 -8.04 10.35 -14.47
CA VAL A 197 -8.28 9.00 -14.98
C VAL A 197 -8.76 8.07 -13.87
N VAL A 198 -9.75 7.23 -14.16
CA VAL A 198 -10.23 6.17 -13.24
C VAL A 198 -10.17 4.83 -13.95
N LEU A 199 -9.50 3.85 -13.36
CA LEU A 199 -9.55 2.47 -13.83
C LEU A 199 -10.68 1.72 -13.11
N LEU A 200 -11.49 0.99 -13.87
CA LEU A 200 -12.70 0.30 -13.41
C LEU A 200 -12.76 -1.09 -14.05
N ASP A 201 -13.46 -2.05 -13.42
CA ASP A 201 -13.74 -3.35 -14.05
C ASP A 201 -14.77 -3.18 -15.16
N GLU A 202 -14.63 -3.94 -16.25
CA GLU A 202 -15.57 -3.93 -17.39
C GLU A 202 -17.05 -4.11 -16.98
N GLN A 203 -17.33 -4.82 -15.88
CA GLN A 203 -18.69 -5.01 -15.37
C GLN A 203 -19.37 -3.71 -14.93
N LEU A 204 -18.60 -2.67 -14.61
CA LEU A 204 -19.13 -1.37 -14.14
C LEU A 204 -19.56 -0.43 -15.27
N GLU A 205 -19.28 -0.77 -16.54
CA GLU A 205 -19.53 0.10 -17.69
C GLU A 205 -21.03 0.46 -17.82
N ASP A 206 -21.89 -0.56 -17.87
CA ASP A 206 -23.34 -0.37 -18.05
C ASP A 206 -23.98 0.41 -16.89
N GLU A 207 -23.51 0.19 -15.65
CA GLU A 207 -24.07 0.84 -14.45
C GLU A 207 -23.64 2.31 -14.35
N LEU A 208 -22.39 2.62 -14.71
CA LEU A 208 -21.90 4.01 -14.73
C LEU A 208 -22.49 4.82 -15.89
N GLU A 209 -22.72 4.21 -17.06
CA GLU A 209 -23.43 4.86 -18.17
C GLU A 209 -24.89 5.20 -17.83
N GLN A 210 -25.53 4.36 -17.00
CA GLN A 210 -26.88 4.61 -16.50
C GLN A 210 -26.92 5.67 -15.39
N SER A 211 -25.79 5.93 -14.74
CA SER A 211 -25.71 7.00 -13.75
C SER A 211 -25.92 8.36 -14.43
N SER A 212 -26.77 9.21 -13.86
CA SER A 212 -27.04 10.55 -14.42
C SER A 212 -25.90 11.55 -14.19
N VAL A 213 -24.71 11.09 -13.79
CA VAL A 213 -23.57 11.92 -13.38
C VAL A 213 -22.65 12.14 -14.57
N GLU A 214 -22.55 13.38 -15.03
CA GLU A 214 -21.57 13.75 -16.06
C GLU A 214 -20.17 13.85 -15.43
N LEU A 215 -19.35 12.82 -15.64
CA LEU A 215 -17.95 12.81 -15.21
C LEU A 215 -17.06 13.42 -16.31
N LYS A 216 -16.26 14.42 -15.95
CA LYS A 216 -15.27 15.04 -16.84
C LYS A 216 -13.89 14.40 -16.66
N LEU A 217 -13.86 13.07 -16.72
CA LEU A 217 -12.71 12.22 -16.45
C LEU A 217 -12.61 11.15 -17.52
N ASP A 218 -11.41 10.62 -17.75
CA ASP A 218 -11.22 9.45 -18.59
C ASP A 218 -11.52 8.19 -17.76
N LEU A 219 -12.63 7.51 -18.06
CA LEU A 219 -12.94 6.20 -17.52
C LEU A 219 -12.30 5.14 -18.41
N ILE A 220 -11.47 4.27 -17.82
CA ILE A 220 -10.83 3.16 -18.52
C ILE A 220 -11.28 1.87 -17.86
N PHE A 221 -11.99 1.04 -18.62
CA PHE A 221 -12.40 -0.29 -18.21
C PHE A 221 -11.28 -1.29 -18.51
N VAL A 222 -10.86 -2.09 -17.53
CA VAL A 222 -9.69 -2.98 -17.56
C VAL A 222 -10.02 -4.42 -17.18
#